data_AF-A0A0M4RMM0-F1
#
_entry.id   AF-A0A0M4RMM0-F1
#
_cell.length_a   1.000
_cell.length_b   1.000
_cell.length_c   1.000
_cell.angle_alpha   90.00
_cell.angle_beta   90.00
_cell.angle_gamma   90.00
#
_symmetry.space_group_name_H-M   'P 1'
#
loop_
_entity.id
_entity.type
_entity.pdbx_description
1 polymer ?
#
loop_
_entity_poly.entity_id
_entity_poly.type
_entity_poly.pdbx_seq_one_letter_code
_entity_poly.pdbx_strand_id
1 'polypeptide(L)'
;MSIQSEVDQVYLYRGSPDFQRDPQAGQISRDERARWGKDPKIAGHHEPMLYGWGRETPKESGVDMRLGLDLVKAAESRAFEKIVLFCGDSDLAPSAQDVMKTTTPLEHEAWADGQDKPGNALTEICRRKFFRVRTHLQR
;
A
#
# COMPACT_ATOMS: atom_id res chain seq x y z
N MET A 1 -2.46 -13.69 29.23
CA MET A 1 -3.15 -14.26 28.06
C MET A 1 -2.55 -13.59 26.84
N SER A 2 -1.69 -14.28 26.09
CA SER A 2 -1.06 -13.70 24.89
C SER A 2 -2.10 -13.72 23.77
N ILE A 3 -2.44 -12.56 23.22
CA ILE A 3 -3.27 -12.49 22.01
C ILE A 3 -2.34 -12.86 20.85
N GLN A 4 -2.52 -14.05 20.27
CA GLN A 4 -1.84 -14.39 19.03
C GLN A 4 -2.55 -13.69 17.89
N SER A 5 -1.81 -12.88 17.14
CA SER A 5 -2.27 -12.29 15.88
C SER A 5 -1.65 -13.07 14.73
N GLU A 6 -2.44 -13.43 13.73
CA GLU A 6 -1.96 -14.03 12.49
C GLU A 6 -2.20 -13.08 11.31
N VAL A 7 -1.27 -13.08 10.36
CA VAL A 7 -1.48 -12.43 9.06
C VAL A 7 -2.27 -13.38 8.18
N ASP A 8 -3.50 -13.02 7.84
CA ASP A 8 -4.37 -13.82 6.96
C ASP A 8 -4.01 -13.60 5.48
N GLN A 9 -3.96 -12.34 5.06
CA GLN A 9 -3.69 -11.94 3.67
C GLN A 9 -2.81 -10.67 3.61
N VAL A 10 -1.97 -10.59 2.59
CA VAL A 10 -1.16 -9.42 2.22
C VAL A 10 -1.53 -9.03 0.79
N TYR A 11 -1.89 -7.75 0.61
CA TYR A 11 -2.12 -7.17 -0.71
C TYR A 11 -0.95 -6.26 -1.07
N LEU A 12 -0.24 -6.60 -2.14
CA LEU A 12 0.91 -5.86 -2.64
C LEU A 12 0.51 -5.07 -3.89
N TYR A 13 0.71 -3.76 -3.89
CA TYR A 13 0.37 -2.89 -5.03
C TYR A 13 1.65 -2.30 -5.63
N ARG A 14 1.84 -2.45 -6.94
CA ARG A 14 3.06 -2.05 -7.66
C ARG A 14 2.75 -1.60 -9.08
N GLY A 15 3.58 -0.71 -9.63
CA GLY A 15 3.66 -0.51 -11.06
C GLY A 15 4.13 -1.76 -11.82
N SER A 16 3.61 -1.95 -13.03
CA SER A 16 3.98 -3.01 -13.97
C SER A 16 4.69 -2.40 -15.17
N PRO A 17 6.04 -2.49 -15.24
CA PRO A 17 6.79 -2.07 -16.40
C PRO A 17 6.40 -2.89 -17.65
N ASP A 18 6.47 -2.25 -18.81
CA ASP A 18 6.39 -2.90 -20.12
C ASP A 18 7.77 -3.42 -20.51
N PHE A 19 7.90 -4.75 -20.59
CA PHE A 19 9.16 -5.43 -20.91
C PHE A 19 9.71 -5.04 -22.28
N GLN A 20 8.87 -4.65 -23.24
CA GLN A 20 9.34 -4.23 -24.57
C GLN A 20 9.97 -2.84 -24.55
N ARG A 21 9.53 -1.98 -23.62
CA ARG A 21 10.01 -0.60 -23.49
C ARG A 21 11.13 -0.46 -22.48
N ASP A 22 11.07 -1.25 -21.41
CA ASP A 22 12.09 -1.30 -20.36
C ASP A 22 12.33 -2.76 -19.95
N PRO A 23 13.21 -3.48 -20.67
CA PRO A 23 13.51 -4.88 -20.39
C PRO A 23 14.10 -5.10 -18.99
N GLN A 24 14.88 -4.13 -18.49
CA GLN A 24 15.52 -4.23 -17.18
C GLN A 24 14.49 -4.13 -16.06
N ALA A 25 13.64 -3.11 -16.07
CA ALA A 25 12.58 -2.97 -15.07
C ALA A 25 11.56 -4.11 -15.19
N GLY A 26 11.24 -4.54 -16.41
CA GLY A 26 10.38 -5.70 -16.67
C GLY A 26 10.95 -6.98 -16.06
N GLN A 27 12.26 -7.22 -16.19
CA GLN A 27 12.94 -8.37 -15.58
C GLN A 27 12.87 -8.33 -14.05
N ILE A 28 13.17 -7.18 -13.45
CA ILE A 28 13.08 -6.98 -11.99
C ILE A 28 11.65 -7.26 -11.52
N SER A 29 10.65 -6.64 -12.15
CA SER A 29 9.24 -6.81 -11.79
C SER A 29 8.79 -8.27 -11.87
N ARG A 30 9.21 -9.00 -12.92
CA ARG A 30 8.94 -10.44 -13.07
C ARG A 30 9.54 -11.25 -11.92
N ASP A 31 10.80 -10.98 -11.57
CA ASP A 31 11.51 -11.71 -10.54
C ASP A 31 10.94 -11.42 -9.15
N GLU A 32 10.54 -10.17 -8.88
CA GLU A 32 9.81 -9.79 -7.67
C GLU A 32 8.47 -10.51 -7.58
N ARG A 33 7.67 -10.49 -8.65
CA ARG A 33 6.36 -11.17 -8.68
C ARG A 33 6.51 -12.68 -8.46
N ALA A 34 7.52 -13.30 -9.08
CA ALA A 34 7.82 -14.72 -8.88
C ALA A 34 8.27 -15.02 -7.44
N ARG A 35 9.05 -14.12 -6.82
CA ARG A 35 9.49 -14.26 -5.43
C ARG A 35 8.31 -14.15 -4.46
N TRP A 36 7.48 -13.12 -4.61
CA TRP A 36 6.33 -12.85 -3.74
C TRP A 36 5.23 -13.89 -3.92
N GLY A 37 4.96 -14.33 -5.15
CA GLY A 37 3.94 -15.33 -5.47
C GLY A 37 4.23 -16.74 -4.95
N LYS A 38 5.36 -16.97 -4.28
CA LYS A 38 5.63 -18.23 -3.55
C LYS A 38 4.79 -18.37 -2.29
N ASP A 39 4.40 -17.24 -1.69
CA ASP A 39 3.56 -17.24 -0.49
C ASP A 39 2.09 -17.09 -0.91
N PRO A 40 1.22 -18.09 -0.60
CA PRO A 40 -0.19 -18.04 -0.98
C PRO A 40 -0.96 -16.90 -0.29
N LYS A 41 -0.45 -16.34 0.81
CA LYS A 41 -1.06 -15.21 1.50
C LYS A 41 -0.79 -13.88 0.78
N ILE A 42 0.02 -13.85 -0.28
CA ILE A 42 0.34 -12.61 -1.00
C ILE A 42 -0.43 -12.52 -2.31
N ALA A 43 -1.30 -11.51 -2.41
CA ALA A 43 -1.99 -11.13 -3.63
C ALA A 43 -1.31 -9.88 -4.23
N GLY A 44 -0.67 -10.05 -5.38
CA GLY A 44 -0.01 -8.96 -6.11
C GLY A 44 -0.95 -8.28 -7.12
N HIS A 45 -1.13 -6.98 -6.96
CA HIS A 45 -1.84 -6.08 -7.87
C HIS A 45 -0.82 -5.22 -8.61
N HIS A 46 -0.85 -5.29 -9.94
CA HIS A 46 0.17 -4.71 -10.81
C HIS A 46 -0.50 -3.82 -11.85
N GLU A 47 -0.38 -2.50 -11.67
CA GLU A 47 -1.00 -1.52 -12.58
C GLU A 47 0.01 -1.07 -13.65
N PRO A 48 -0.36 -1.02 -14.96
CA PRO A 48 0.56 -0.67 -16.03
C PRO A 48 1.23 0.69 -15.83
N MET A 49 2.55 0.75 -16.04
CA MET A 49 3.25 2.03 -16.08
C MET A 49 2.90 2.82 -17.34
N LEU A 50 2.85 4.14 -17.22
CA LEU A 50 2.65 5.05 -18.34
C LEU A 50 3.99 5.42 -18.98
N TYR A 51 4.09 5.16 -20.28
CA TYR A 51 5.25 5.47 -21.10
C TYR A 51 4.91 6.57 -22.13
N GLY A 52 5.85 7.48 -22.40
CA GLY A 52 5.70 8.54 -23.39
C GLY A 52 5.08 9.82 -22.84
N TRP A 53 4.41 10.61 -23.69
CA TRP A 53 3.83 11.93 -23.37
C TRP A 53 4.85 13.00 -22.96
N GLY A 54 5.99 13.03 -23.65
CA GLY A 54 7.07 13.99 -23.38
C GLY A 54 7.83 13.73 -22.08
N ARG A 55 7.66 12.54 -21.47
CA ARG A 55 8.40 12.12 -20.29
C ARG A 55 9.59 11.25 -20.67
N GLU A 56 10.74 11.54 -20.07
CA GLU A 56 11.95 10.73 -20.21
C GLU A 56 11.90 9.46 -19.36
N THR A 57 11.14 9.48 -18.25
CA THR A 57 10.98 8.36 -17.33
C THR A 57 9.55 7.83 -17.31
N PRO A 58 9.36 6.49 -17.26
CA PRO A 58 8.06 5.89 -17.06
C PRO A 58 7.45 6.34 -15.73
N LYS A 59 6.14 6.58 -15.69
CA LYS A 59 5.43 6.99 -14.48
C LYS A 59 4.50 5.87 -13.99
N GLU A 60 4.55 5.57 -12.69
CA GLU A 60 3.52 4.79 -12.04
C GLU A 60 2.17 5.51 -12.11
N SER A 61 1.09 4.77 -12.34
CA SER A 61 -0.25 5.33 -12.49
C SER A 61 -1.29 4.36 -11.95
N GLY A 62 -2.21 4.86 -11.12
CA GLY A 62 -3.37 4.12 -10.65
C GLY A 62 -3.10 3.10 -9.54
N VAL A 63 -1.85 2.93 -9.11
CA VAL A 63 -1.49 2.05 -7.97
C VAL A 63 -2.12 2.55 -6.68
N ASP A 64 -1.99 3.85 -6.41
CA ASP A 64 -2.65 4.59 -5.34
C ASP A 64 -4.18 4.44 -5.37
N MET A 65 -4.78 4.64 -6.55
CA MET A 65 -6.22 4.51 -6.74
C MET A 65 -6.70 3.08 -6.47
N ARG A 66 -6.03 2.08 -7.05
CA ARG A 66 -6.34 0.66 -6.85
C ARG A 66 -6.24 0.29 -5.37
N LEU A 67 -5.15 0.69 -4.71
CA LEU A 67 -4.95 0.45 -3.29
C LEU A 67 -6.06 1.07 -2.45
N GLY A 68 -6.42 2.32 -2.71
CA GLY A 68 -7.49 3.02 -1.98
C GLY A 68 -8.86 2.33 -2.13
N LEU A 69 -9.22 1.93 -3.35
CA LEU A 69 -10.47 1.22 -3.63
C LEU A 69 -10.53 -0.14 -2.93
N ASP A 70 -9.44 -0.92 -3.04
CA ASP A 70 -9.38 -2.25 -2.44
C ASP A 70 -9.32 -2.18 -0.91
N LEU A 71 -8.70 -1.14 -0.33
CA LEU A 71 -8.70 -0.86 1.10
C LEU A 71 -10.12 -0.64 1.65
N VAL A 72 -10.90 0.22 1.00
CA VAL A 72 -12.30 0.48 1.40
C VAL A 72 -13.13 -0.80 1.26
N LYS A 73 -13.00 -1.49 0.13
CA LYS A 73 -13.71 -2.75 -0.11
C LYS A 73 -13.38 -3.83 0.93
N ALA A 74 -12.11 -3.96 1.30
CA ALA A 74 -11.69 -4.90 2.35
C ALA A 74 -12.34 -4.56 3.69
N ALA A 75 -12.36 -3.28 4.06
CA ALA A 75 -12.99 -2.82 5.30
C ALA A 75 -14.50 -3.08 5.31
N GLU A 76 -15.20 -2.83 4.20
CA GLU A 76 -16.64 -3.06 4.06
C GLU A 76 -17.00 -4.55 4.08
N SER A 77 -16.14 -5.41 3.53
CA SER A 77 -16.38 -6.87 3.48
C SER A 77 -16.42 -7.53 4.86
N ARG A 78 -15.75 -6.93 5.86
CA ARG A 78 -15.53 -7.50 7.21
C ARG A 78 -14.88 -8.89 7.19
N ALA A 79 -14.17 -9.24 6.12
CA ALA A 79 -13.41 -10.48 6.02
C ALA A 79 -12.22 -10.52 6.99
N PHE A 80 -11.78 -9.36 7.49
CA PHE A 80 -10.64 -9.22 8.38
C PHE A 80 -11.06 -8.52 9.68
N GLU A 81 -10.53 -8.98 10.81
CA GLU A 81 -10.75 -8.35 12.12
C GLU A 81 -10.05 -6.99 12.24
N LYS A 82 -9.02 -6.75 11.42
CA LYS A 82 -8.21 -5.54 11.38
C LYS A 82 -7.49 -5.45 10.05
N ILE A 83 -7.34 -4.23 9.55
CA ILE A 83 -6.51 -3.93 8.39
C ILE A 83 -5.29 -3.14 8.85
N VAL A 84 -4.13 -3.42 8.26
CA VAL A 84 -2.92 -2.62 8.45
C VAL A 84 -2.53 -2.02 7.09
N LEU A 85 -2.58 -0.69 6.99
CA LEU A 85 -2.16 0.03 5.80
C LEU A 85 -0.69 0.41 5.93
N PHE A 86 0.15 -0.22 5.12
CA PHE A 86 1.55 0.18 4.95
C PHE A 86 1.68 1.13 3.76
N CYS A 87 1.51 2.44 3.99
CA CYS A 87 1.65 3.43 2.93
C CYS A 87 1.96 4.82 3.48
N GLY A 88 2.81 5.56 2.77
CA GLY A 88 3.10 6.96 3.10
C GLY A 88 2.46 7.99 2.18
N ASP A 89 1.55 7.58 1.31
CA ASP A 89 0.95 8.49 0.33
C ASP A 89 -0.24 9.23 0.93
N SER A 90 -0.18 10.57 0.92
CA SER A 90 -1.27 11.41 1.40
C SER A 90 -2.54 11.30 0.58
N ASP A 91 -2.44 10.86 -0.67
CA ASP A 91 -3.59 10.73 -1.58
C ASP A 91 -4.55 9.62 -1.15
N LEU A 92 -4.12 8.72 -0.24
CA LEU A 92 -4.98 7.71 0.38
C LEU A 92 -5.85 8.23 1.53
N ALA A 93 -5.70 9.50 1.93
CA ALA A 93 -6.47 10.06 3.03
C ALA A 93 -8.00 9.91 2.86
N PRO A 94 -8.60 10.11 1.67
CA PRO A 94 -10.03 9.87 1.48
C PRO A 94 -10.42 8.42 1.72
N SER A 95 -9.65 7.46 1.20
CA SER A 95 -9.89 6.03 1.39
C SER A 95 -9.80 5.62 2.85
N ALA A 96 -8.77 6.09 3.57
CA ALA A 96 -8.67 5.90 5.01
C ALA A 96 -9.87 6.52 5.76
N GLN A 97 -10.40 7.65 5.27
CA GLN A 97 -11.58 8.26 5.85
C GLN A 97 -12.85 7.45 5.65
N ASP A 98 -12.99 6.80 4.50
CA ASP A 98 -14.12 5.91 4.23
C ASP A 98 -14.04 4.64 5.06
N VAL A 99 -12.85 4.08 5.27
CA VAL A 99 -12.66 2.95 6.20
C VAL A 99 -13.15 3.27 7.61
N MET A 100 -12.95 4.50 8.12
CA MET A 100 -13.45 4.89 9.45
C MET A 100 -14.98 4.90 9.56
N LYS A 101 -15.70 4.96 8.43
CA LYS A 101 -17.16 4.86 8.43
C LYS A 101 -17.62 3.42 8.60
N THR A 102 -16.70 2.46 8.49
CA THR A 102 -16.92 1.04 8.75
C THR A 102 -16.62 0.69 10.21
N THR A 103 -16.92 -0.54 10.61
CA THR A 103 -16.58 -1.08 11.94
C THR A 103 -15.21 -1.77 11.97
N THR A 104 -14.49 -1.82 10.85
CA THR A 104 -13.24 -2.56 10.70
C THR A 104 -12.06 -1.68 11.16
N PRO A 105 -11.33 -2.04 12.23
CA PRO A 105 -10.18 -1.27 12.69
C PRO A 105 -9.09 -1.15 11.62
N LEU A 106 -8.55 0.06 11.46
CA LEU A 106 -7.40 0.34 10.60
C LEU A 106 -6.19 0.75 11.46
N GLU A 107 -5.07 0.06 11.30
CA GLU A 107 -3.76 0.54 11.74
C GLU A 107 -3.02 1.12 10.54
N HIS A 108 -2.28 2.21 10.77
CA HIS A 108 -1.53 2.88 9.73
C HIS A 108 -0.04 2.83 10.05
N GLU A 109 0.74 2.36 9.08
CA GLU A 109 2.17 2.14 9.19
C GLU A 109 2.85 2.84 8.01
N ALA A 110 3.88 3.63 8.30
CA ALA A 110 4.64 4.33 7.26
C ALA A 110 6.12 4.46 7.64
N TRP A 111 6.97 4.60 6.63
CA TRP A 111 8.38 4.96 6.84
C TRP A 111 8.48 6.42 7.30
N ALA A 112 9.38 6.69 8.24
CA ALA A 112 9.72 8.06 8.64
C ALA A 112 10.37 8.81 7.48
N ASP A 113 10.19 10.14 7.43
CA ASP A 113 10.77 11.02 6.41
C ASP A 113 12.26 11.35 6.65
N GLY A 114 12.92 10.64 7.57
CA GLY A 114 14.30 10.88 7.97
C GLY A 114 14.51 12.04 8.94
N GLN A 115 13.45 12.73 9.39
CA GLN A 115 13.53 13.83 10.38
C GLN A 115 12.80 13.53 11.71
N ASP A 116 12.55 12.26 12.03
CA ASP A 116 11.76 11.84 13.22
C ASP A 116 10.36 12.47 13.33
N LYS A 117 9.88 13.11 12.26
CA LYS A 117 8.50 13.56 12.16
C LYS A 117 7.66 12.37 11.73
N PRO A 118 6.38 12.29 12.16
CA PRO A 118 5.42 11.40 11.55
C PRO A 118 5.47 11.57 10.03
N GLY A 119 6.11 10.64 9.34
CA GLY A 119 6.34 10.73 7.92
C GLY A 119 5.01 10.95 7.23
N ASN A 120 4.94 11.92 6.31
CA ASN A 120 3.81 12.28 5.43
C ASN A 120 2.46 12.70 6.06
N ALA A 121 1.68 13.46 5.28
CA ALA A 121 0.42 14.07 5.71
C ALA A 121 -0.68 13.04 6.03
N LEU A 122 -0.62 11.82 5.48
CA LEU A 122 -1.54 10.74 5.84
C LEU A 122 -1.40 10.40 7.32
N THR A 123 -0.15 10.29 7.81
CA THR A 123 0.13 9.99 9.22
C THR A 123 -0.46 11.04 10.16
N GLU A 124 -0.36 12.32 9.80
CA GLU A 124 -0.97 13.41 10.58
C GLU A 124 -2.51 13.35 10.59
N ILE A 125 -3.11 13.04 9.45
CA ILE A 125 -4.57 12.84 9.34
C ILE A 125 -5.00 11.65 10.20
N CYS A 126 -4.25 10.54 10.13
CA CYS A 126 -4.48 9.35 10.93
C CYS A 126 -4.35 9.64 12.44
N ARG A 127 -3.31 10.37 12.87
CA ARG A 127 -3.13 10.77 14.28
C ARG A 127 -4.29 11.61 14.82
N ARG A 128 -4.72 12.63 14.06
CA ARG A 128 -5.80 13.53 14.48
C ARG A 128 -7.15 12.83 14.60
N LYS A 129 -7.33 11.70 13.93
CA LYS A 129 -8.58 10.93 13.90
C LYS A 129 -8.51 9.63 14.71
N PHE A 130 -7.56 9.53 15.64
CA PHE A 130 -7.39 8.40 16.58
C PHE A 130 -7.02 7.04 15.96
N PHE A 131 -6.38 7.01 14.78
CA PHE A 131 -5.79 5.78 14.28
C PHE A 131 -4.60 5.37 15.15
N ARG A 132 -4.39 4.06 15.31
CA ARG A 132 -3.10 3.58 15.80
C ARG A 132 -2.08 3.70 14.67
N VAL A 133 -1.12 4.59 14.89
CA VAL A 133 -0.06 4.92 13.95
C VAL A 133 1.25 4.41 14.49
N ARG A 134 2.04 3.70 13.69
CA ARG A 134 3.47 3.52 13.98
C ARG A 134 4.31 3.92 12.77
N THR A 135 5.53 4.33 13.09
CA THR A 135 6.49 4.84 12.12
C THR A 135 7.75 4.00 12.23
N HIS A 136 8.28 3.59 11.10
CA HIS A 136 9.50 2.78 11.04
C HIS A 136 10.67 3.63 10.55
N LEU A 137 11.81 3.54 11.26
CA LEU A 137 13.07 4.11 10.81
C LEU A 137 13.68 3.18 9.75
N GLN A 138 14.21 3.73 8.65
CA GLN A 138 15.10 2.99 7.78
C GLN A 138 16.42 2.75 8.54
N ARG A 139 16.85 1.48 8.62
CA ARG A 139 18.17 1.09 9.14
C ARG A 139 19.14 0.88 7.99
#